data_AF-A0A9E3KTE3-F1
#
_entry.id   AF-A0A9E3KTE3-F1
#
_cell.length_a   1.000
_cell.length_b   1.000
_cell.length_c   1.000
_cell.angle_alpha   90.00
_cell.angle_beta   90.00
_cell.angle_gamma   90.00
#
_symmetry.space_group_name_H-M   'P 1'
#
loop_
_entity.id
_entity.type
_entity.pdbx_description
1 polymer ?
#
loop_
_entity_poly.entity_id
_entity_poly.type
_entity_poly.pdbx_seq_one_letter_code
_entity_poly.pdbx_strand_id
1 'polypeptide(L)'
;MKSADEKLIKLIDEYCLYHSSDQESENTLREAGLDPDQVVNETLLQIKRIRMKLEAESTQKNFLELRKNLLQRAKSEVDKLLSSEFDFGQFLKTNNINLAYRNFETMNETEIREFLERYFLLKYQNEQNEG
;
A
#
# COMPACT_ATOMS: atom_id res chain seq x y z
N MET A 1 -11.90 17.53 -11.10
CA MET A 1 -10.73 16.80 -11.65
C MET A 1 -11.25 15.48 -12.19
N LYS A 2 -11.11 15.18 -13.50
CA LYS A 2 -11.36 13.82 -14.02
C LYS A 2 -10.45 12.82 -13.31
N SER A 3 -10.96 11.66 -12.92
CA SER A 3 -10.15 10.65 -12.20
C SER A 3 -8.97 10.20 -13.09
N ALA A 4 -7.88 9.72 -12.48
CA ALA A 4 -6.72 9.26 -13.25
C ALA A 4 -7.11 8.11 -14.22
N ASP A 5 -8.12 7.30 -13.86
CA ASP A 5 -8.69 6.24 -14.69
C ASP A 5 -9.39 6.81 -15.94
N GLU A 6 -10.21 7.86 -15.79
CA GLU A 6 -10.90 8.50 -16.92
C GLU A 6 -9.92 9.11 -17.93
N LYS A 7 -8.79 9.62 -17.45
CA LYS A 7 -7.72 10.14 -18.33
C LYS A 7 -6.97 9.02 -19.05
N LEU A 8 -6.73 7.90 -18.37
CA LEU A 8 -6.08 6.74 -18.96
C LEU A 8 -6.94 6.11 -20.06
N ILE A 9 -8.24 5.94 -19.79
CA ILE A 9 -9.21 5.42 -20.77
C ILE A 9 -9.23 6.32 -22.00
N LYS A 10 -9.33 7.64 -21.83
CA LYS A 10 -9.32 8.58 -22.95
C LYS A 10 -8.05 8.50 -23.80
N LEU A 11 -6.87 8.37 -23.17
CA LEU A 11 -5.59 8.25 -23.88
C LEU A 11 -5.44 6.89 -24.60
N ILE A 12 -5.95 5.81 -24.02
CA ILE A 12 -5.97 4.49 -24.67
C ILE A 12 -6.92 4.51 -25.87
N ASP A 13 -8.10 5.11 -25.72
CA ASP A 13 -9.06 5.25 -26.81
C ASP A 13 -8.48 6.10 -27.95
N GLU A 14 -7.84 7.24 -27.64
CA GLU A 14 -7.15 8.09 -28.63
C GLU A 14 -6.01 7.34 -29.33
N TYR A 15 -5.21 6.57 -28.59
CA TYR A 15 -4.13 5.74 -29.13
C TYR A 15 -4.65 4.62 -30.05
N CYS A 16 -5.72 3.93 -29.63
CA CYS A 16 -6.35 2.86 -30.42
C CYS A 16 -7.04 3.40 -31.69
N LEU A 17 -7.66 4.58 -31.62
CA LEU A 17 -8.26 5.27 -32.76
C LEU A 17 -7.18 5.70 -33.77
N TYR A 18 -6.01 6.10 -33.31
CA TYR A 18 -4.88 6.46 -34.18
C TYR A 18 -4.23 5.23 -34.84
N HIS A 19 -4.07 4.14 -34.09
CA HIS A 19 -3.46 2.89 -34.58
C HIS A 19 -4.42 1.94 -35.29
N SER A 20 -5.68 2.30 -35.51
CA SER A 20 -6.60 1.51 -36.34
C SER A 20 -6.24 1.48 -37.84
N SER A 21 -5.02 1.90 -38.21
CA SER A 21 -4.44 1.84 -39.57
C SER A 21 -4.96 2.92 -40.52
N ASP A 22 -5.27 4.12 -40.02
CA ASP A 22 -5.83 5.17 -40.86
C ASP A 22 -4.73 6.09 -41.40
N GLN A 23 -4.37 5.90 -42.67
CA GLN A 23 -3.37 6.71 -43.37
C GLN A 23 -3.75 8.20 -43.42
N GLU A 24 -5.04 8.52 -43.27
CA GLU A 24 -5.56 9.87 -43.14
C GLU A 24 -5.13 10.56 -41.84
N SER A 25 -5.02 9.80 -40.74
CA SER A 25 -4.57 10.30 -39.44
C SER A 25 -3.07 10.62 -39.44
N GLU A 26 -2.26 9.79 -40.09
CA GLU A 26 -0.83 10.06 -40.27
C GLU A 26 -0.59 11.29 -41.15
N ASN A 27 -1.34 11.43 -42.25
CA ASN A 27 -1.25 12.57 -43.14
C ASN A 27 -1.63 13.87 -42.44
N THR A 28 -2.69 13.85 -41.63
CA THR A 28 -3.12 15.02 -40.83
C THR A 28 -2.04 15.49 -39.86
N LEU A 29 -1.35 14.57 -39.18
CA LEU A 29 -0.24 14.94 -38.28
C LEU A 29 0.95 15.50 -39.05
N ARG A 30 1.29 14.91 -40.19
CA ARG A 30 2.38 15.40 -41.06
C ARG A 30 2.06 16.78 -41.64
N GLU A 31 0.81 17.02 -42.04
CA GLU A 31 0.32 18.34 -42.50
C GLU A 31 0.37 19.39 -41.38
N ALA A 32 0.13 18.98 -40.13
CA ALA A 32 0.31 19.82 -38.95
C ALA A 32 1.79 20.01 -38.54
N GLY A 33 2.75 19.42 -39.26
CA GLY A 33 4.19 19.51 -38.97
C GLY A 33 4.66 18.63 -37.82
N LEU A 34 3.87 17.65 -37.39
CA LEU A 34 4.19 16.71 -36.33
C LEU A 34 4.66 15.38 -36.92
N ASP A 35 5.57 14.70 -36.23
CA ASP A 35 6.00 13.34 -36.59
C ASP A 35 5.06 12.30 -35.96
N PRO A 36 4.29 11.55 -36.76
CA PRO A 36 3.46 10.43 -36.33
C PRO A 36 4.12 9.52 -35.29
N ASP A 37 5.35 9.08 -35.56
CA ASP A 37 6.03 8.09 -34.72
C ASP A 37 6.43 8.69 -33.37
N GLN A 38 6.78 9.98 -33.36
CA GLN A 38 7.09 10.70 -32.14
C GLN A 38 5.84 10.89 -31.27
N VAL A 39 4.72 11.30 -31.86
CA VAL A 39 3.44 11.50 -31.16
C VAL A 39 2.95 10.20 -30.52
N VAL A 40 3.07 9.09 -31.25
CA VAL A 40 2.77 7.74 -30.75
C VAL A 40 3.62 7.38 -29.54
N ASN A 41 4.94 7.56 -29.66
CA ASN A 41 5.88 7.25 -28.58
C ASN A 41 5.63 8.10 -27.32
N GLU A 42 5.35 9.39 -27.49
CA GLU A 42 5.00 10.28 -26.38
C GLU A 42 3.70 9.88 -25.71
N THR A 43 2.68 9.48 -26.50
CA THR A 43 1.39 8.99 -25.98
C THR A 43 1.56 7.70 -25.18
N LEU A 44 2.34 6.74 -25.70
CA LEU A 44 2.68 5.50 -24.98
C LEU A 44 3.43 5.77 -23.66
N LEU A 45 4.37 6.72 -23.67
CA LEU A 45 5.07 7.13 -22.45
C LEU A 45 4.12 7.73 -21.43
N GLN A 46 3.13 8.54 -21.86
CA GLN A 46 2.11 9.09 -20.98
C GLN A 46 1.21 7.99 -20.39
N ILE A 47 0.76 7.04 -21.20
CA ILE A 47 -0.02 5.86 -20.76
C ILE A 47 0.76 5.09 -19.69
N LYS A 48 2.04 4.79 -19.96
CA LYS A 48 2.91 4.06 -19.02
C LYS A 48 3.07 4.81 -17.69
N ARG A 49 3.28 6.12 -17.72
CA ARG A 49 3.40 6.95 -16.51
C ARG A 49 2.11 6.95 -15.69
N ILE A 50 0.94 7.01 -16.33
CA ILE A 50 -0.34 6.98 -15.62
C ILE A 50 -0.57 5.61 -14.98
N ARG A 51 -0.29 4.51 -15.69
CA ARG A 51 -0.36 3.15 -15.12
C ARG A 51 0.51 3.00 -13.88
N MET A 52 1.78 3.43 -13.95
CA MET A 52 2.68 3.39 -12.79
C MET A 52 2.15 4.18 -11.59
N LYS A 53 1.49 5.32 -11.83
CA LYS A 53 0.88 6.11 -10.74
C LYS A 53 -0.30 5.37 -10.10
N LEU A 54 -1.20 4.81 -10.93
CA LEU A 54 -2.35 4.04 -10.44
C LEU A 54 -1.92 2.79 -9.66
N GLU A 55 -0.91 2.09 -10.16
CA GLU A 55 -0.31 0.95 -9.45
C GLU A 55 0.25 1.37 -8.09
N ALA A 56 1.04 2.46 -8.04
CA ALA A 56 1.57 2.98 -6.78
C ALA A 56 0.47 3.41 -5.79
N GLU A 57 -0.58 4.09 -6.27
CA GLU A 57 -1.74 4.48 -5.47
C GLU A 57 -2.48 3.25 -4.90
N SER A 58 -2.69 2.23 -5.73
CA SER A 58 -3.29 0.96 -5.33
C SER A 58 -2.45 0.23 -4.28
N THR A 59 -1.14 0.11 -4.50
CA THR A 59 -0.20 -0.47 -3.54
C THR A 59 -0.21 0.29 -2.22
N GLN A 60 -0.21 1.62 -2.26
CA GLN A 60 -0.27 2.45 -1.05
C GLN A 60 -1.59 2.25 -0.29
N LYS A 61 -2.72 2.20 -0.98
CA LYS A 61 -4.03 1.95 -0.37
C LYS A 61 -4.06 0.58 0.29
N ASN A 62 -3.60 -0.46 -0.40
CA ASN A 62 -3.54 -1.82 0.13
C ASN A 62 -2.62 -1.91 1.35
N PHE A 63 -1.46 -1.25 1.32
CA PHE A 63 -0.55 -1.19 2.46
C PHE A 63 -1.17 -0.50 3.68
N LEU A 64 -1.88 0.62 3.47
CA LEU A 64 -2.55 1.35 4.54
C LEU A 64 -3.71 0.53 5.14
N GLU A 65 -4.47 -0.16 4.31
CA GLU A 65 -5.57 -1.02 4.74
C GLU A 65 -5.06 -2.25 5.52
N LEU A 66 -4.02 -2.91 5.00
CA LEU A 66 -3.34 -3.99 5.70
C LEU A 66 -2.84 -3.53 7.07
N ARG A 67 -2.15 -2.38 7.14
CA ARG A 67 -1.65 -1.83 8.41
C ARG A 67 -2.78 -1.55 9.42
N LYS A 68 -3.93 -1.04 8.96
CA LYS A 68 -5.11 -0.84 9.81
C LYS A 68 -5.64 -2.16 10.35
N ASN A 69 -5.76 -3.18 9.50
CA ASN A 69 -6.24 -4.50 9.89
C ASN A 69 -5.32 -5.15 10.92
N LEU A 70 -4.00 -5.08 10.71
CA LEU A 70 -3.01 -5.61 11.66
C LEU A 70 -3.08 -4.90 13.02
N LEU A 71 -3.23 -3.56 13.01
CA LEU A 71 -3.35 -2.77 14.24
C LEU A 71 -4.65 -3.09 14.99
N GLN A 72 -5.76 -3.26 14.27
CA GLN A 72 -7.03 -3.65 14.88
C GLN A 72 -6.96 -5.06 15.47
N ARG A 73 -6.31 -5.99 14.77
CA ARG A 73 -6.06 -7.36 15.27
C ARG A 73 -5.21 -7.34 16.54
N ALA A 74 -4.12 -6.57 16.55
CA ALA A 74 -3.25 -6.43 17.72
C ALA A 74 -4.03 -5.88 18.93
N LYS A 75 -4.80 -4.80 18.75
CA LYS A 75 -5.64 -4.23 19.81
C LYS A 75 -6.65 -5.23 20.37
N SER A 76 -7.38 -5.92 19.48
CA SER A 76 -8.36 -6.92 19.90
C SER A 76 -7.73 -8.05 20.70
N GLU A 77 -6.52 -8.47 20.33
CA GLU A 77 -5.81 -9.52 21.07
C GLU A 77 -5.36 -9.05 22.45
N VAL A 78 -4.86 -7.81 22.54
CA VAL A 78 -4.51 -7.19 23.83
C VAL A 78 -5.73 -7.02 24.72
N ASP A 79 -6.88 -6.58 24.18
CA ASP A 79 -8.12 -6.45 24.93
C ASP A 79 -8.55 -7.79 25.53
N LYS A 80 -8.49 -8.88 24.76
CA LYS A 80 -8.79 -10.23 25.27
C LYS A 80 -7.81 -10.64 26.36
N LEU A 81 -6.52 -10.40 26.13
CA LEU A 81 -5.46 -10.74 27.08
C LEU A 81 -5.73 -10.06 28.43
N LEU A 82 -5.88 -8.74 28.42
CA LEU A 82 -6.07 -7.90 29.61
C LEU A 82 -7.44 -8.08 30.26
N SER A 83 -8.44 -8.62 29.55
CA SER A 83 -9.75 -8.94 30.13
C SER A 83 -9.76 -10.23 30.99
N SER A 84 -8.68 -11.03 30.93
CA SER A 84 -8.50 -12.25 31.71
C SER A 84 -7.51 -12.02 32.86
N GLU A 85 -7.30 -13.02 33.74
CA GLU A 85 -6.24 -12.98 34.77
C GLU A 85 -4.86 -12.97 34.09
N PHE A 86 -4.42 -11.79 33.65
CA PHE A 86 -3.22 -11.61 32.86
C PHE A 86 -2.01 -11.35 33.74
N ASP A 87 -1.03 -12.25 33.71
CA ASP A 87 0.29 -12.05 34.30
C ASP A 87 1.29 -11.63 33.21
N PHE A 88 1.66 -10.36 33.24
CA PHE A 88 2.64 -9.79 32.31
C PHE A 88 4.02 -10.43 32.45
N GLY A 89 4.46 -10.76 33.66
CA GLY A 89 5.76 -11.40 33.89
C GLY A 89 5.80 -12.81 33.31
N GLN A 90 4.71 -13.58 33.48
CA GLN A 90 4.59 -14.91 32.86
C GLN A 90 4.50 -14.84 31.33
N PHE A 91 3.82 -13.82 30.79
CA PHE A 91 3.77 -13.58 29.36
C PHE A 91 5.16 -13.34 28.76
N LEU A 92 5.98 -12.49 29.39
CA LEU A 92 7.34 -12.19 28.93
C LEU A 92 8.21 -13.46 28.91
N LYS A 93 8.13 -14.30 29.95
CA LYS A 93 8.86 -15.57 30.02
C LYS A 93 8.41 -16.54 28.94
N THR A 94 7.10 -16.71 28.76
CA THR A 94 6.53 -17.65 27.78
C THR A 94 6.92 -17.29 26.34
N ASN A 95 7.02 -15.99 26.04
CA ASN A 95 7.38 -15.50 24.71
C ASN A 95 8.89 -15.22 24.56
N ASN A 96 9.73 -15.61 25.53
CA ASN A 96 11.18 -15.35 25.53
C ASN A 96 11.55 -13.88 25.27
N ILE A 97 10.77 -12.95 25.84
CA ILE A 97 10.98 -11.51 25.67
C ILE A 97 11.94 -11.01 26.75
N ASN A 98 13.13 -10.57 26.34
CA ASN A 98 14.08 -9.94 27.24
C ASN A 98 13.94 -8.41 27.18
N LEU A 99 13.35 -7.80 28.21
CA LEU A 99 13.26 -6.36 28.36
C LEU A 99 14.57 -5.80 28.90
N ALA A 100 15.59 -5.71 28.03
CA ALA A 100 16.95 -5.38 28.45
C ALA A 100 17.14 -3.99 29.10
N TYR A 101 16.13 -3.11 29.19
CA TYR A 101 16.30 -1.73 29.67
C TYR A 101 15.08 -1.07 30.36
N ARG A 102 14.00 -1.81 30.63
CA ARG A 102 12.86 -1.29 31.42
C ARG A 102 12.62 -2.21 32.60
N ASN A 103 12.60 -1.65 33.80
CA ASN A 103 12.05 -2.34 34.96
C ASN A 103 10.57 -2.58 34.67
N PHE A 104 10.23 -3.75 34.14
CA PHE A 104 8.84 -4.11 33.84
C PHE A 104 7.98 -4.10 35.11
N GLU A 105 8.61 -4.28 36.27
CA GLU A 105 8.01 -4.13 37.61
C GLU A 105 7.47 -2.72 37.88
N THR A 106 7.95 -1.70 37.16
CA THR A 106 7.48 -0.31 37.30
C THR A 106 6.54 0.12 36.18
N MET A 107 6.20 -0.77 35.23
CA MET A 107 5.30 -0.42 34.13
C MET A 107 3.86 -0.37 34.63
N ASN A 108 3.17 0.71 34.31
CA ASN A 108 1.73 0.81 34.57
C ASN A 108 0.92 0.08 33.50
N GLU A 109 -0.38 -0.08 33.73
CA GLU A 109 -1.30 -0.80 32.83
C GLU A 109 -1.32 -0.23 31.41
N THR A 110 -1.20 1.10 31.26
CA THR A 110 -1.14 1.75 29.94
C THR A 110 0.14 1.38 29.21
N GLU A 111 1.28 1.39 29.90
CA GLU A 111 2.57 1.01 29.33
C GLU A 111 2.62 -0.48 28.96
N ILE A 112 2.00 -1.34 29.76
CA ILE A 112 1.86 -2.78 29.47
C ILE A 112 1.01 -2.97 28.21
N ARG A 113 -0.14 -2.30 28.12
CA ARG A 113 -1.00 -2.34 26.93
C ARG A 113 -0.27 -1.88 25.67
N GLU A 114 0.41 -0.73 25.73
CA GLU A 114 1.19 -0.22 24.60
C GLU A 114 2.29 -1.19 24.17
N PHE A 115 2.97 -1.81 25.14
CA PHE A 115 3.99 -2.82 24.85
C PHE A 115 3.39 -4.02 24.12
N LEU A 116 2.28 -4.57 24.62
CA LEU A 116 1.61 -5.73 24.02
C LEU A 116 1.08 -5.41 22.62
N GLU A 117 0.50 -4.22 22.41
CA GLU A 117 0.01 -3.80 21.09
C GLU A 117 1.16 -3.75 20.08
N ARG A 118 2.32 -3.20 20.48
CA ARG A 118 3.52 -3.17 19.63
C ARG A 118 4.08 -4.56 19.36
N TYR A 119 4.10 -5.42 20.38
CA TYR A 119 4.56 -6.81 20.24
C TYR A 119 3.71 -7.58 19.23
N PHE A 120 2.38 -7.58 19.40
CA PHE A 120 1.48 -8.28 18.49
C PHE A 120 1.50 -7.68 17.09
N LEU A 121 1.63 -6.36 16.96
CA LEU A 121 1.77 -5.71 15.66
C LEU A 121 3.03 -6.20 14.93
N LEU A 122 4.19 -6.22 15.60
CA LEU A 122 5.43 -6.75 15.02
C LEU A 122 5.30 -8.24 14.67
N LYS A 123 4.72 -9.03 15.56
CA LYS A 123 4.48 -10.46 15.33
C LYS A 123 3.67 -10.68 14.04
N TYR A 124 2.54 -10.00 13.89
CA TYR A 124 1.70 -10.16 12.70
C TYR A 124 2.34 -9.59 11.44
N GLN A 125 3.18 -8.55 11.54
CA GLN A 125 3.96 -8.05 10.40
C GLN A 125 4.98 -9.09 9.92
N ASN A 126 5.65 -9.80 10.84
CA ASN A 126 6.57 -10.87 10.48
C ASN A 126 5.84 -12.06 9.84
N GLU A 127 4.67 -12.44 10.38
CA GLU A 127 3.81 -13.49 9.78
C GLU A 127 3.40 -13.16 8.33
N GLN A 128 3.27 -11.88 7.96
CA GLN A 128 2.98 -11.46 6.58
C GLN A 128 4.21 -11.51 5.65
N ASN A 129 5.43 -11.41 6.20
CA ASN A 129 6.66 -11.42 5.42
C ASN A 129 7.24 -12.83 5.21
N GLU A 130 6.84 -13.80 6.04
CA GLU A 130 7.28 -15.20 5.98
C GLU A 130 6.32 -16.11 5.18
N GLY A 131 5.22 -15.57 4.65
CA GLY A 131 4.27 -16.26 3.76
C GLY A 131 4.49 -15.93 2.29
#